data_AF-A0A0R2MPN7-F1
#
_entry.id   AF-A0A0R2MPN7-F1
#
_cell.length_a   1.000
_cell.length_b   1.000
_cell.length_c   1.000
_cell.angle_alpha   90.00
_cell.angle_beta   90.00
_cell.angle_gamma   90.00
#
_symmetry.space_group_name_H-M   'P 1'
#
loop_
_entity.id
_entity.type
_entity.pdbx_description
1 polymer ?
#
loop_
_entity_poly.entity_id
_entity_poly.type
_entity_poly.pdbx_seq_one_letter_code
_entity_poly.pdbx_strand_id
1 'polypeptide(L)'
;MNFGKHFKTIYSVRFDQTTLRFEDYPELATLGNWIQHREPLMWACESTLHYDEFQQGFYRITDMDATRVKIFDGAPGLYRAPLAQNDIYKD
;
A
#
# COMPACT_ATOMS: atom_id res chain seq x y z
N MET A 1 28.67 6.61 -5.32
CA MET A 1 27.80 5.95 -4.34
C MET A 1 26.42 6.58 -4.47
N ASN A 2 25.48 5.88 -5.11
CA ASN A 2 24.10 6.35 -5.24
C ASN A 2 23.42 6.16 -3.88
N PHE A 3 23.03 7.26 -3.24
CA PHE A 3 22.10 7.22 -2.11
C PHE A 3 20.74 6.84 -2.67
N GLY A 4 20.47 5.54 -2.77
CA GLY A 4 19.18 5.02 -3.16
C GLY A 4 18.15 5.48 -2.15
N LYS A 5 17.41 6.54 -2.49
CA LYS A 5 16.16 6.86 -1.80
C LYS A 5 15.31 5.60 -1.89
N HIS A 6 15.14 4.90 -0.76
CA HIS A 6 14.09 3.90 -0.64
C HIS A 6 12.77 4.65 -0.83
N PHE A 7 12.22 4.62 -2.05
CA PHE A 7 10.95 5.26 -2.33
C PHE A 7 9.88 4.50 -1.57
N LYS A 8 9.36 5.12 -0.52
CA LYS A 8 8.21 4.59 0.20
C LYS A 8 6.95 4.88 -0.61
N THR A 9 6.21 3.82 -0.91
CA THR A 9 4.93 3.87 -1.59
C THR A 9 3.83 3.62 -0.58
N ILE A 10 2.68 4.27 -0.76
CA ILE A 10 1.50 4.02 0.05
C ILE A 10 0.60 3.13 -0.78
N TYR A 11 0.28 1.94 -0.29
CA TYR A 11 -0.72 1.07 -0.89
C TYR A 11 -1.99 1.11 -0.07
N SER A 12 -3.14 1.28 -0.72
CA SER A 12 -4.43 1.16 -0.06
C SER A 12 -5.09 -0.16 -0.36
N VAL A 13 -5.61 -0.78 0.69
CA VAL A 13 -6.26 -2.08 0.67
C VAL A 13 -7.72 -1.86 1.04
N ARG A 14 -8.61 -2.05 0.07
CA ARG A 14 -10.06 -1.91 0.25
C ARG A 14 -10.72 -3.28 0.24
N PHE A 15 -11.54 -3.53 1.24
CA PHE A 15 -12.30 -4.75 1.40
C PHE A 15 -13.72 -4.55 0.85
N ASP A 16 -14.26 -5.53 0.13
CA ASP A 16 -15.58 -5.38 -0.50
C ASP A 16 -16.75 -5.56 0.48
N GLN A 17 -16.61 -6.42 1.50
CA GLN A 17 -17.71 -6.74 2.42
C GLN A 17 -17.32 -6.83 3.89
N THR A 18 -16.08 -7.23 4.20
CA THR A 18 -15.64 -7.51 5.57
C THR A 18 -14.25 -6.96 5.82
N THR A 19 -14.05 -6.32 6.97
CA THR A 19 -12.72 -5.84 7.37
C THR A 19 -11.85 -7.02 7.80
N LEU A 20 -10.54 -6.82 7.77
CA LEU A 20 -9.57 -7.66 8.46
C LEU A 20 -9.37 -7.13 9.89
N ARG A 21 -9.14 -8.04 10.84
CA ARG A 21 -8.56 -7.70 12.14
C ARG A 21 -7.06 -7.92 12.04
N PHE A 22 -6.27 -6.87 12.23
CA PHE A 22 -4.82 -6.93 12.03
C PHE A 22 -4.14 -7.92 12.96
N GLU A 23 -4.73 -8.13 14.14
CA GLU A 23 -4.27 -9.08 15.16
C GLU A 23 -4.36 -10.52 14.68
N ASP A 24 -5.28 -10.84 13.77
CA ASP A 24 -5.43 -12.17 13.18
C ASP A 24 -4.30 -12.46 12.15
N TYR A 25 -3.56 -11.42 11.71
CA TYR A 25 -2.52 -11.51 10.67
C TYR A 25 -1.25 -10.73 11.03
N PRO A 26 -0.51 -11.13 12.08
CA PRO A 26 0.68 -10.41 12.54
C PRO A 26 1.78 -10.31 11.47
N GLU A 27 1.84 -11.26 10.55
CA GLU A 27 2.81 -11.27 9.44
C GLU A 27 2.62 -10.10 8.46
N LEU A 28 1.47 -9.43 8.44
CA LEU A 28 1.27 -8.24 7.63
C LEU A 28 2.28 -7.13 7.96
N ALA A 29 2.81 -7.09 9.18
CA ALA A 29 3.87 -6.15 9.56
C ALA A 29 5.15 -6.29 8.72
N THR A 30 5.36 -7.42 8.05
CA THR A 30 6.50 -7.63 7.13
C THR A 30 6.34 -6.88 5.81
N LEU A 31 5.12 -6.52 5.43
CA LEU A 31 4.83 -5.82 4.19
C LEU A 31 5.01 -4.30 4.30
N GLY A 32 5.06 -3.76 5.52
CA GLY A 32 5.24 -2.34 5.77
C GLY A 32 4.52 -1.87 7.04
N ASN A 33 4.42 -0.54 7.17
CA ASN A 33 3.74 0.08 8.30
C ASN A 33 2.27 0.35 7.97
N TRP A 34 1.36 -0.25 8.73
CA TRP A 34 -0.07 -0.18 8.47
C TRP A 34 -0.75 0.95 9.24
N ILE A 35 -1.65 1.64 8.55
CA ILE A 35 -2.37 2.81 9.04
C ILE A 35 -3.85 2.57 8.74
N GLN A 36 -4.68 2.59 9.78
CA GLN A 36 -6.12 2.48 9.61
C GLN A 36 -6.66 3.74 8.92
N HIS A 37 -7.38 3.58 7.81
CA HIS A 37 -8.14 4.69 7.24
C HIS A 37 -9.38 4.98 8.10
N ARG A 38 -9.95 6.18 7.97
CA ARG A 38 -11.23 6.52 8.64
C ARG A 38 -12.39 5.62 8.20
N GLU A 39 -12.26 4.99 7.02
CA GLU A 39 -13.24 4.04 6.49
C GLU A 39 -12.92 2.62 7.01
N PRO A 40 -13.87 1.92 7.65
CA PRO A 40 -13.61 0.62 8.28
C PRO A 40 -13.19 -0.48 7.30
N LEU A 41 -13.58 -0.35 6.03
CA LEU A 41 -13.25 -1.28 4.95
C LEU A 41 -11.97 -0.87 4.20
N MET A 42 -11.16 0.03 4.74
CA MET A 42 -9.94 0.49 4.08
C MET A 42 -8.77 0.57 5.05
N TRP A 43 -7.61 0.13 4.56
CA TRP A 43 -6.34 0.25 5.23
C TRP A 43 -5.32 0.85 4.27
N ALA A 44 -4.36 1.59 4.81
CA ALA A 44 -3.18 2.01 4.08
C ALA A 44 -1.95 1.30 4.63
N CYS A 45 -1.00 0.99 3.77
CA CYS A 45 0.30 0.48 4.14
C CYS A 45 1.38 1.36 3.51
N GLU A 46 2.25 1.93 4.34
CA GLU A 46 3.49 2.53 3.89
C GLU A 46 4.52 1.40 3.71
N SER A 47 4.85 1.08 2.46
CA SER A 47 5.73 -0.03 2.10
C SER A 47 6.92 0.44 1.26
N THR A 48 8.03 -0.29 1.37
CA THR A 48 9.19 -0.15 0.48
C THR A 48 9.19 -1.19 -0.65
N LEU A 49 8.20 -2.09 -0.67
CA LEU A 49 8.06 -3.13 -1.69
C LEU A 49 7.49 -2.56 -2.98
N HIS A 50 7.84 -3.17 -4.11
CA HIS A 50 7.13 -2.92 -5.36
C HIS A 50 5.70 -3.43 -5.29
N TYR A 51 4.79 -2.85 -6.10
CA TYR A 51 3.36 -3.15 -6.03
C TYR A 51 3.06 -4.65 -6.16
N ASP A 52 3.70 -5.33 -7.12
CA ASP A 52 3.48 -6.77 -7.35
C ASP A 52 3.94 -7.62 -6.16
N GLU A 53 5.07 -7.27 -5.54
CA GLU A 53 5.60 -7.96 -4.35
C GLU A 53 4.69 -7.75 -3.14
N PHE A 54 4.21 -6.51 -2.95
CA PHE A 54 3.26 -6.17 -1.90
C PHE A 54 1.94 -6.93 -2.09
N GLN A 55 1.38 -6.91 -3.30
CA GLN A 55 0.12 -7.57 -3.62
C GLN A 55 0.20 -9.08 -3.41
N GLN A 56 1.23 -9.73 -3.94
CA GLN A 56 1.43 -11.17 -3.75
C GLN A 56 1.67 -11.52 -2.28
N GLY A 57 2.47 -10.72 -1.56
CA GLY A 57 2.71 -10.89 -0.14
C GLY A 57 1.42 -10.78 0.69
N PHE A 58 0.58 -9.80 0.39
CA PHE A 58 -0.71 -9.60 1.05
C PHE A 58 -1.64 -10.80 0.85
N TYR A 59 -1.84 -11.23 -0.41
CA TYR A 59 -2.69 -12.37 -0.70
C TYR A 59 -2.18 -13.66 -0.07
N ARG A 60 -0.86 -13.88 -0.08
CA ARG A 60 -0.26 -15.05 0.57
C ARG A 60 -0.48 -15.08 2.08
N ILE A 61 -0.35 -13.94 2.77
CA ILE A 61 -0.52 -13.87 4.23
C ILE A 61 -1.99 -14.01 4.62
N THR A 62 -2.90 -13.42 3.84
CA THR A 62 -4.32 -13.31 4.20
C THR A 62 -5.21 -14.40 3.61
N ASP A 63 -4.69 -15.18 2.65
CA ASP A 63 -5.46 -16.11 1.80
C ASP A 63 -6.64 -15.41 1.08
N MET A 64 -6.50 -14.12 0.84
CA MET A 64 -7.47 -13.32 0.09
C MET A 64 -7.04 -13.18 -1.37
N ASP A 65 -7.99 -12.75 -2.22
CA ASP A 65 -7.77 -12.52 -3.64
C ASP A 65 -8.45 -11.23 -4.11
N ALA A 66 -8.29 -10.93 -5.40
CA ALA A 66 -8.83 -9.73 -6.04
C ALA A 66 -10.37 -9.65 -6.07
N THR A 67 -11.08 -10.74 -5.77
CA THR A 67 -12.56 -10.77 -5.67
C THR A 67 -13.06 -10.28 -4.31
N ARG A 68 -12.20 -10.28 -3.29
CA ARG A 68 -12.53 -9.87 -1.92
C ARG A 68 -11.85 -8.57 -1.52
N VAL A 69 -10.70 -8.30 -2.10
CA VAL A 69 -9.84 -7.16 -1.76
C VAL A 69 -9.25 -6.51 -2.99
N LYS A 70 -9.40 -5.19 -3.07
CA LYS A 70 -8.78 -4.33 -4.09
C LYS A 70 -7.62 -3.58 -3.49
N ILE A 71 -6.47 -3.66 -4.15
CA ILE A 71 -5.25 -2.96 -3.75
C ILE A 71 -5.00 -1.85 -4.77
N PHE A 72 -4.65 -0.66 -4.28
CA PHE A 72 -4.40 0.53 -5.09
C PHE A 72 -3.02 1.10 -4.74
N ASP A 73 -2.30 1.59 -5.74
CA ASP A 73 -1.16 2.48 -5.53
C ASP A 73 -1.68 3.89 -5.20
N GLY A 74 -1.27 4.41 -4.04
CA GLY A 74 -1.75 5.64 -3.45
C GLY A 74 -2.98 5.45 -2.55
N ALA A 75 -3.30 6.48 -1.78
CA ALA A 75 -4.46 6.51 -0.92
C ALA A 75 -5.70 7.04 -1.68
N PRO A 76 -6.79 6.26 -1.82
CA PRO A 76 -8.03 6.73 -2.44
C PRO A 76 -8.58 7.91 -1.62
N GLY A 77 -8.66 9.08 -2.25
CA GLY A 77 -9.10 10.32 -1.60
C GLY A 77 -7.98 11.24 -1.10
N LEU A 78 -6.74 10.75 -1.00
CA LEU A 78 -5.56 11.62 -1.00
C LEU A 78 -5.13 11.73 -2.46
N TYR A 79 -5.66 12.74 -3.16
CA TYR A 79 -4.91 13.31 -4.26
C TYR A 79 -3.51 13.60 -3.72
N ARG A 80 -2.54 12.74 -4.04
CA ARG A 80 -1.20 13.24 -4.27
C ARG A 80 -1.40 14.23 -5.42
N ALA A 81 -1.52 15.51 -5.07
CA ALA A 81 -1.06 16.55 -5.98
C ALA A 81 0.22 16.00 -6.61
N PRO A 82 0.32 15.97 -7.95
CA PRO A 82 1.49 15.39 -8.59
C PRO A 82 2.68 16.02 -7.88
N LEU A 83 3.50 15.18 -7.25
CA LEU A 83 4.86 15.60 -6.97
C LEU A 83 5.31 16.04 -8.34
N ALA A 84 5.45 17.36 -8.50
CA ALA A 84 6.08 17.95 -9.64
C ALA A 84 7.46 17.29 -9.67
N GLN A 85 7.54 16.21 -10.43
CA GLN A 85 8.76 15.73 -11.01
C GLN A 85 9.06 16.83 -12.01
N ASN A 86 9.61 17.92 -11.48
CA ASN A 86 10.21 18.97 -12.26
C ASN A 86 11.39 18.29 -12.94
N ASP A 87 11.10 17.77 -14.13
CA ASP A 87 11.99 17.78 -15.27
C ASP A 87 12.61 19.18 -15.37
N ILE A 88 13.73 19.37 -14.68
CA ILE A 88 14.70 20.41 -14.98
C ILE A 88 16.09 19.78 -14.84
N TYR A 89 16.34 18.72 -15.63
CA TYR A 89 17.56 18.71 -16.42
C TYR A 89 17.33 19.73 -17.53
N LYS A 90 17.75 20.98 -17.28
CA LYS A 90 18.04 21.92 -18.34
C LYS A 90 19.55 21.87 -18.54
N ASP A 91 19.93 21.50 -19.76
CA ASP A 91 21.23 21.85 -20.35
C ASP A 91 21.51 23.35 -20.24
#